data_AF-G5JG87-F1
#
_entry.id   AF-G5JG87-F1
#
_cell.length_a   1.000
_cell.length_b   1.000
_cell.length_c   1.000
_cell.angle_alpha   90.00
_cell.angle_beta   90.00
_cell.angle_gamma   90.00
#
_symmetry.space_group_name_H-M   'P 1'
#
loop_
_entity.id
_entity.type
_entity.pdbx_description
1 polymer ?
#
loop_
_entity_poly.entity_id
_entity_poly.type
_entity_poly.pdbx_seq_one_letter_code
_entity_poly.pdbx_strand_id
1 'polypeptide(L)'
;MISYILINIAVVILITGLDIYRHRLKHLSLSAMLLAITINTIINTFILDKFNFITLTTISMFIIWTLLQIYVDNKISRALISEQKFIAIILTIVVSLTQRVTDYSSTQSIYMSVPFLAPTIFLIGCIFLFVATFHNEYNQSNKKQYRFLTIGLVIINISFIVMMILTPYWYLYLIIYMIFTLFLFWQKIFNFN
;
A
#
# COMPACT_ATOMS: atom_id res chain seq x y z
N MET A 1 -24.50 2.61 -5.23
CA MET A 1 -23.21 2.14 -5.80
C MET A 1 -22.31 3.31 -6.19
N ILE A 2 -22.79 4.28 -6.97
CA ILE A 2 -22.04 5.50 -7.33
C ILE A 2 -21.64 6.36 -6.11
N SER A 3 -22.54 6.55 -5.15
CA SER A 3 -22.27 7.31 -3.91
C SER A 3 -21.03 6.80 -3.17
N TYR A 4 -20.83 5.49 -3.13
CA TYR A 4 -19.69 4.88 -2.46
C TYR A 4 -18.36 5.00 -3.21
N ILE A 5 -18.42 5.01 -4.54
CA ILE A 5 -17.26 5.31 -5.38
C ILE A 5 -16.84 6.76 -5.16
N LEU A 6 -17.81 7.68 -5.10
CA LEU A 6 -17.56 9.10 -4.80
C LEU A 6 -16.93 9.29 -3.42
N ILE A 7 -17.37 8.56 -2.40
CA ILE A 7 -16.75 8.61 -1.05
C ILE A 7 -15.28 8.16 -1.12
N ASN A 8 -14.98 7.05 -1.79
CA ASN A 8 -13.60 6.56 -1.92
C ASN A 8 -12.70 7.59 -2.62
N ILE A 9 -13.19 8.19 -3.71
CA ILE A 9 -12.47 9.24 -4.44
C ILE A 9 -12.25 10.47 -3.56
N ALA A 10 -13.29 10.93 -2.85
CA ALA A 10 -13.23 12.11 -1.99
C ALA A 10 -12.19 11.94 -0.86
N VAL A 11 -12.17 10.78 -0.21
CA VAL A 11 -11.18 10.46 0.84
C VAL A 11 -9.76 10.51 0.28
N VAL A 12 -9.50 9.92 -0.89
CA VAL A 12 -8.17 9.95 -1.51
C VAL A 12 -7.75 11.38 -1.85
N ILE A 13 -8.63 12.15 -2.50
CA ILE A 13 -8.35 13.55 -2.87
C ILE A 13 -8.07 14.39 -1.63
N LEU A 14 -8.85 14.22 -0.56
CA LEU A 14 -8.68 14.97 0.68
C LEU A 14 -7.32 14.69 1.31
N ILE A 15 -6.95 13.41 1.49
CA ILE A 15 -5.71 13.03 2.17
C ILE A 15 -4.47 13.38 1.35
N THR A 16 -4.46 13.01 0.06
CA THR A 16 -3.34 13.32 -0.83
C THR A 16 -3.23 14.82 -1.08
N GLY A 17 -4.36 15.53 -1.20
CA GLY A 17 -4.40 16.99 -1.32
C GLY A 17 -3.84 17.70 -0.09
N LEU A 18 -4.21 17.26 1.13
CA LEU A 18 -3.64 17.80 2.36
C LEU A 18 -2.13 17.56 2.47
N ASP A 19 -1.64 16.38 2.08
CA ASP A 19 -0.21 16.07 2.11
C ASP A 19 0.58 16.94 1.13
N ILE A 20 0.06 17.10 -0.09
CA ILE A 20 0.65 17.96 -1.12
C ILE A 20 0.64 19.43 -0.64
N TYR A 21 -0.45 19.89 -0.01
CA TYR A 21 -0.55 21.24 0.54
C TYR A 21 0.50 21.47 1.65
N ARG A 22 0.62 20.54 2.59
CA ARG A 22 1.60 20.58 3.69
C ARG A 22 3.03 20.68 3.16
N HIS A 23 3.34 19.98 2.08
CA HIS A 23 4.66 19.99 1.45
C HIS A 23 4.86 21.08 0.39
N ARG A 24 4.00 22.11 0.37
CA ARG A 24 4.04 23.24 -0.59
C ARG A 24 4.10 22.79 -2.04
N LEU A 25 3.28 21.79 -2.39
CA LEU A 25 3.18 21.20 -3.73
C LEU A 25 4.46 20.53 -4.25
N LYS A 26 5.51 20.36 -3.44
CA LYS A 26 6.81 19.84 -3.90
C LYS A 26 6.75 18.35 -4.19
N HIS A 27 6.15 17.57 -3.29
CA HIS A 27 6.08 16.12 -3.40
C HIS A 27 4.80 15.56 -2.76
N LEU A 28 4.48 14.33 -3.13
CA LEU A 28 3.48 13.49 -2.47
C LEU A 28 4.22 12.33 -1.78
N SER A 29 3.95 12.11 -0.50
CA SER A 29 4.57 11.01 0.25
C SER A 29 3.89 9.67 -0.06
N LEU A 30 4.67 8.58 -0.12
CA LEU A 30 4.10 7.23 -0.23
C LEU A 30 3.24 6.90 0.99
N SER A 31 3.64 7.37 2.19
CA SER A 31 2.84 7.23 3.40
C SER A 31 1.45 7.86 3.28
N ALA A 32 1.30 9.04 2.65
CA ALA A 32 -0.03 9.64 2.43
C ALA A 32 -0.92 8.81 1.48
N MET A 33 -0.33 8.21 0.43
CA MET A 33 -1.07 7.30 -0.45
C MET A 33 -1.57 6.07 0.32
N LEU A 34 -0.71 5.46 1.14
CA LEU A 34 -1.07 4.31 1.97
C LEU A 34 -2.10 4.67 3.03
N LEU A 35 -1.99 5.84 3.64
CA LEU A 35 -2.95 6.36 4.61
C LEU A 35 -4.33 6.54 3.98
N ALA A 36 -4.40 7.07 2.75
CA ALA A 36 -5.64 7.19 2.00
C ALA A 36 -6.30 5.84 1.72
N ILE A 37 -5.52 4.85 1.28
CA ILE A 37 -6.01 3.48 1.06
C ILE A 37 -6.50 2.89 2.38
N THR A 38 -5.74 3.03 3.46
CA THR A 38 -6.07 2.48 4.79
C THR A 38 -7.41 3.01 5.31
N ILE A 39 -7.61 4.33 5.27
CA ILE A 39 -8.87 4.95 5.71
C ILE A 39 -10.03 4.47 4.86
N ASN A 40 -9.85 4.37 3.53
CA ASN A 40 -10.87 3.83 2.65
C ASN A 40 -11.24 2.38 2.98
N THR A 41 -10.26 1.51 3.22
CA THR A 41 -10.50 0.10 3.58
C THR A 41 -11.32 0.00 4.87
N ILE A 42 -11.00 0.82 5.87
CA ILE A 42 -11.75 0.88 7.15
C ILE A 42 -13.20 1.30 6.87
N ILE A 43 -13.40 2.43 6.18
CA ILE A 43 -14.75 2.95 5.84
C ILE A 43 -15.54 1.91 5.04
N ASN A 44 -14.93 1.30 4.01
CA ASN A 44 -15.59 0.31 3.16
C ASN A 44 -16.01 -0.93 3.95
N THR A 45 -15.19 -1.40 4.88
CA THR A 45 -15.52 -2.56 5.72
C THR A 45 -16.73 -2.27 6.62
N PHE A 46 -16.80 -1.09 7.23
CA PHE A 46 -17.98 -0.67 8.00
C PHE A 46 -19.24 -0.53 7.14
N ILE A 47 -19.11 0.02 5.93
CA ILE A 47 -20.24 0.19 5.00
C ILE A 47 -20.78 -1.15 4.49
N LEU A 48 -19.88 -2.12 4.25
CA LEU A 48 -20.23 -3.43 3.70
C LEU A 48 -20.61 -4.46 4.78
N ASP A 49 -20.41 -4.12 6.05
CA ASP A 49 -20.66 -4.98 7.21
C ASP A 49 -20.00 -6.37 7.09
N LYS A 50 -18.79 -6.41 6.52
CA LYS A 50 -18.04 -7.63 6.23
C LYS A 50 -16.84 -7.72 7.16
N PHE A 51 -17.05 -8.19 8.38
CA PHE A 51 -15.99 -8.43 9.36
C PHE A 51 -15.54 -9.89 9.33
N ASN A 52 -14.62 -10.23 8.43
CA ASN A 52 -14.04 -11.56 8.36
C ASN A 52 -12.51 -11.49 8.43
N PHE A 53 -11.88 -12.66 8.40
CA PHE A 53 -10.42 -12.75 8.46
C PHE A 53 -9.76 -11.89 7.38
N ILE A 54 -10.20 -12.00 6.12
CA ILE A 54 -9.58 -11.29 5.00
C ILE A 54 -9.68 -9.77 5.20
N THR A 55 -10.85 -9.23 5.53
CA THR A 55 -11.04 -7.78 5.70
C THR A 55 -10.28 -7.26 6.92
N LEU A 56 -10.36 -7.92 8.08
CA LEU A 56 -9.67 -7.49 9.30
C LEU A 56 -8.14 -7.59 9.15
N THR A 57 -7.65 -8.65 8.52
CA THR A 57 -6.22 -8.85 8.30
C THR A 57 -5.68 -7.85 7.27
N THR A 58 -6.39 -7.59 6.18
CA THR A 58 -5.97 -6.58 5.20
C THR A 58 -5.96 -5.17 5.80
N ILE A 59 -6.96 -4.80 6.61
CA ILE A 59 -6.95 -3.54 7.39
C ILE A 59 -5.69 -3.48 8.26
N SER A 60 -5.40 -4.54 9.01
CA SER A 60 -4.25 -4.58 9.91
C SER A 60 -2.93 -4.44 9.16
N MET A 61 -2.77 -5.13 8.03
CA MET A 61 -1.60 -5.02 7.15
C MET A 61 -1.43 -3.58 6.63
N PHE A 62 -2.51 -2.94 6.18
CA PHE A 62 -2.46 -1.56 5.70
C PHE A 62 -2.09 -0.57 6.81
N ILE A 63 -2.62 -0.73 8.02
CA ILE A 63 -2.26 0.11 9.18
C ILE A 63 -0.77 -0.06 9.49
N ILE A 64 -0.29 -1.30 9.63
CA ILE A 64 1.12 -1.59 9.95
C ILE A 64 2.03 -1.02 8.86
N TRP A 65 1.70 -1.24 7.59
CA TRP A 65 2.51 -0.74 6.49
C TRP A 65 2.53 0.79 6.44
N THR A 66 1.39 1.44 6.65
CA THR A 66 1.31 2.91 6.69
C THR A 66 2.20 3.47 7.81
N LEU A 67 2.11 2.93 9.02
CA LEU A 67 2.93 3.38 10.16
C LEU A 67 4.43 3.19 9.87
N LEU A 68 4.79 2.03 9.32
CA LEU A 68 6.18 1.72 9.00
C LEU A 68 6.70 2.61 7.87
N GLN A 69 5.86 2.93 6.87
CA GLN A 69 6.22 3.85 5.80
C GLN A 69 6.38 5.28 6.30
N ILE A 70 5.53 5.76 7.21
CA ILE A 70 5.73 7.08 7.87
C ILE A 70 7.08 7.13 8.56
N TYR A 71 7.45 6.05 9.26
CA TYR A 71 8.76 5.96 9.91
C TYR A 71 9.93 6.00 8.91
N VAL A 72 9.82 5.25 7.81
CA VAL A 72 10.82 5.26 6.71
C VAL A 72 10.93 6.65 6.08
N ASP A 73 9.81 7.30 5.78
CA ASP A 73 9.76 8.63 5.15
C ASP A 73 10.48 9.66 6.03
N ASN A 74 10.24 9.63 7.34
CA ASN A 74 10.90 10.52 8.31
C ASN A 74 12.41 10.29 8.41
N LYS A 75 12.88 9.04 8.30
CA LYS A 75 14.31 8.69 8.47
C LYS A 75 15.14 8.82 7.19
N ILE A 76 14.56 8.50 6.03
CA ILE A 76 15.30 8.33 4.76
C ILE A 76 14.94 9.41 3.73
N SER A 77 13.83 10.15 3.91
CA SER A 77 13.38 11.28 3.07
C SER A 77 13.24 11.02 1.56
N ARG A 78 13.46 9.79 1.07
CA ARG A 78 13.51 9.49 -0.37
C ARG A 78 12.23 8.88 -0.96
N ALA A 79 11.28 8.44 -0.13
CA ALA A 79 10.02 7.89 -0.61
C ALA A 79 8.98 8.98 -0.96
N LEU A 80 9.44 9.98 -1.70
CA LEU A 80 8.69 11.16 -2.11
C LEU A 80 8.51 11.18 -3.62
N ILE A 81 7.28 11.37 -4.07
CA ILE A 81 6.89 11.42 -5.49
C ILE A 81 6.80 12.88 -5.92
N SER A 82 7.78 13.36 -6.71
CA SER A 82 7.84 14.76 -7.16
C SER A 82 7.19 14.99 -8.52
N GLU A 83 7.46 14.13 -9.50
CA GLU A 83 7.15 14.34 -10.92
C GLU A 83 5.69 14.01 -11.28
N GLN A 84 5.18 12.83 -10.88
CA GLN A 84 3.91 12.31 -11.39
C GLN A 84 2.82 12.18 -10.31
N LYS A 85 2.56 13.29 -9.60
CA LYS A 85 1.57 13.34 -8.51
C LYS A 85 0.16 12.96 -8.97
N PHE A 86 -0.23 13.40 -10.17
CA PHE A 86 -1.56 13.08 -10.72
C PHE A 86 -1.76 11.59 -10.96
N ILE A 87 -0.75 10.92 -11.55
CA ILE A 87 -0.78 9.47 -11.79
C ILE A 87 -0.79 8.72 -10.45
N ALA A 88 -0.02 9.19 -9.46
CA ALA A 88 -0.04 8.62 -8.12
C ALA A 88 -1.43 8.69 -7.49
N ILE A 89 -2.11 9.84 -7.56
CA ILE A 89 -3.48 10.00 -7.03
C ILE A 89 -4.46 9.05 -7.74
N ILE A 90 -4.41 8.95 -9.07
CA ILE A 90 -5.25 8.02 -9.83
C ILE A 90 -4.99 6.58 -9.37
N LEU A 91 -3.72 6.19 -9.23
CA LEU A 91 -3.37 4.85 -8.75
C LEU A 91 -3.89 4.58 -7.34
N THR A 92 -3.79 5.54 -6.43
CA THR A 92 -4.35 5.43 -5.07
C THR A 92 -5.86 5.23 -5.10
N ILE A 93 -6.58 5.93 -5.99
CA ILE A 93 -8.02 5.74 -6.20
C ILE A 93 -8.29 4.33 -6.72
N VAL A 94 -7.58 3.89 -7.76
CA VAL A 94 -7.77 2.57 -8.38
C VAL A 94 -7.50 1.45 -7.38
N VAL A 95 -6.43 1.53 -6.59
CA VAL A 95 -6.11 0.56 -5.53
C VAL A 95 -7.18 0.57 -4.43
N SER A 96 -7.67 1.74 -4.02
CA SER A 96 -8.74 1.84 -3.01
C SER A 96 -10.06 1.22 -3.48
N LEU A 97 -10.44 1.46 -4.74
CA LEU A 97 -11.63 0.86 -5.35
C LEU A 97 -11.48 -0.65 -5.51
N THR A 98 -10.28 -1.11 -5.87
CA THR A 98 -9.93 -2.53 -5.92
C THR A 98 -10.16 -3.17 -4.57
N GLN A 99 -9.66 -2.54 -3.49
CA GLN A 99 -9.86 -2.99 -2.11
C GLN A 99 -11.33 -3.15 -1.72
N ARG A 100 -12.17 -2.22 -2.14
CA ARG A 100 -13.62 -2.34 -1.92
C ARG A 100 -14.23 -3.57 -2.60
N VAL A 101 -13.82 -3.87 -3.84
CA VAL A 101 -14.30 -5.08 -4.56
C VAL A 101 -13.99 -6.32 -3.73
N THR A 102 -12.88 -6.33 -3.01
CA THR A 102 -12.57 -7.47 -2.15
C THR A 102 -13.28 -7.54 -0.85
N ASP A 103 -13.49 -6.42 -0.19
CA ASP A 103 -14.28 -6.44 1.03
C ASP A 103 -15.66 -7.02 0.71
N TYR A 104 -16.19 -6.73 -0.48
CA TYR A 104 -17.40 -7.33 -1.01
C TYR A 104 -17.26 -8.84 -1.31
N SER A 105 -16.21 -9.30 -2.01
CA SER A 105 -16.04 -10.71 -2.39
C SER A 105 -15.32 -11.60 -1.37
N SER A 106 -14.98 -11.06 -0.20
CA SER A 106 -14.15 -11.69 0.83
C SER A 106 -14.69 -13.03 1.35
N THR A 107 -16.00 -13.25 1.27
CA THR A 107 -16.67 -14.49 1.69
C THR A 107 -16.68 -15.58 0.61
N GLN A 108 -16.21 -15.28 -0.60
CA GLN A 108 -16.26 -16.17 -1.76
C GLN A 108 -14.88 -16.78 -2.08
N SER A 109 -13.98 -16.90 -1.10
CA SER A 109 -12.67 -17.52 -1.30
C SER A 109 -12.80 -19.04 -1.43
N ILE A 110 -12.16 -19.60 -2.46
CA ILE A 110 -12.27 -21.04 -2.79
C ILE A 110 -11.53 -21.90 -1.76
N TYR A 111 -10.37 -21.44 -1.28
CA TYR A 111 -9.66 -22.04 -0.14
C TYR A 111 -9.18 -20.96 0.82
N MET A 112 -9.57 -21.08 2.09
CA MET A 112 -9.19 -20.12 3.12
C MET A 112 -7.72 -20.25 3.57
N SER A 113 -7.05 -21.39 3.30
CA SER A 113 -5.66 -21.68 3.70
C SER A 113 -4.62 -20.71 3.12
N VAL A 114 -4.80 -20.23 1.89
CA VAL A 114 -3.85 -19.33 1.22
C VAL A 114 -3.89 -17.90 1.80
N PRO A 115 -5.07 -17.31 2.07
CA PRO A 115 -5.17 -16.09 2.87
C PRO A 115 -4.40 -16.13 4.20
N PHE A 116 -4.32 -17.27 4.89
CA PHE A 116 -3.56 -17.39 6.14
C PHE A 116 -2.03 -17.35 5.94
N LEU A 117 -1.51 -17.60 4.74
CA LEU A 117 -0.09 -17.47 4.42
C LEU A 117 0.33 -16.01 4.23
N ALA A 118 -0.58 -15.16 3.76
CA ALA A 118 -0.30 -13.77 3.44
C ALA A 118 0.27 -12.95 4.63
N PRO A 119 -0.26 -13.05 5.87
CA PRO A 119 0.34 -12.42 7.06
C PRO A 119 1.81 -12.74 7.26
N THR A 120 2.20 -14.00 7.06
CA THR A 120 3.58 -14.44 7.23
C THR A 120 4.49 -13.79 6.19
N ILE A 121 4.07 -13.78 4.92
CA ILE A 121 4.80 -13.12 3.82
C ILE A 121 4.91 -11.62 4.08
N PHE A 122 3.81 -10.99 4.53
CA PHE A 122 3.77 -9.57 4.87
C PHE A 122 4.78 -9.21 5.95
N LEU A 123 4.83 -10.01 7.04
CA LEU A 123 5.79 -9.79 8.13
C LEU A 123 7.25 -9.85 7.65
N ILE A 124 7.57 -10.78 6.75
CA ILE A 124 8.90 -10.85 6.13
C ILE A 124 9.22 -9.54 5.41
N GLY A 125 8.29 -9.01 4.62
CA GLY A 125 8.46 -7.72 3.93
C GLY A 125 8.65 -6.54 4.88
N CYS A 126 7.89 -6.50 5.97
CA CYS A 126 8.02 -5.50 7.03
C CYS A 126 9.40 -5.56 7.72
N ILE A 127 9.92 -6.76 7.99
CA ILE A 127 11.26 -6.94 8.56
C ILE A 127 12.32 -6.36 7.63
N PHE A 128 12.23 -6.60 6.32
CA PHE A 128 13.17 -6.02 5.36
C PHE A 128 13.15 -4.49 5.36
N LEU A 129 11.97 -3.87 5.36
CA LEU A 129 11.85 -2.40 5.45
C LEU A 129 12.40 -1.87 6.77
N PHE A 130 12.10 -2.54 7.89
CA PHE A 130 12.55 -2.14 9.22
C PHE A 130 14.07 -2.22 9.35
N VAL A 131 14.68 -3.36 9.02
CA VAL A 131 16.14 -3.58 9.07
C VAL A 131 16.88 -2.58 8.20
N ALA A 132 16.37 -2.31 6.99
CA ALA A 132 16.97 -1.32 6.10
C ALA A 132 16.93 0.11 6.68
N THR A 133 16.00 0.41 7.59
CA THR A 133 15.92 1.74 8.21
C THR A 133 16.91 1.92 9.35
N PHE A 134 17.25 0.86 10.09
CA PHE A 134 18.23 0.89 11.19
C PHE A 134 19.69 0.84 10.73
N HIS A 135 19.96 0.28 9.55
CA HIS A 135 21.33 0.10 9.04
C HIS A 135 22.09 1.41 8.77
N ASN A 136 21.44 2.56 8.97
CA ASN A 136 21.96 3.89 8.68
C ASN A 136 22.98 4.43 9.72
N GLU A 137 23.08 3.83 10.91
CA GLU A 137 23.95 4.35 11.98
C GLU A 137 25.43 3.95 11.83
N TYR A 138 25.73 2.89 11.08
CA TYR A 138 27.10 2.34 10.95
C TYR A 138 27.42 1.97 9.50
N ASN A 139 27.90 2.95 8.70
CA ASN A 139 28.78 2.78 7.53
C ASN A 139 28.57 1.51 6.66
N GLN A 140 27.41 1.35 6.03
CA GLN A 140 27.30 0.46 4.86
C GLN A 140 26.83 1.23 3.63
N SER A 141 27.32 0.80 2.47
CA SER A 141 27.00 1.40 1.17
C SER A 141 25.50 1.62 1.02
N ASN A 142 25.10 2.88 0.78
CA ASN A 142 23.74 3.31 0.48
C ASN A 142 22.99 2.33 -0.48
N LYS A 143 23.68 1.71 -1.44
CA LYS A 143 23.09 0.77 -2.42
C LYS A 143 22.40 -0.44 -1.78
N LYS A 144 23.01 -1.03 -0.74
CA LYS A 144 22.49 -2.26 -0.11
C LYS A 144 21.24 -1.98 0.71
N GLN A 145 21.21 -0.84 1.38
CA GLN A 145 20.07 -0.35 2.14
C GLN A 145 18.84 -0.15 1.24
N TYR A 146 19.00 0.59 0.14
CA TYR A 146 17.92 0.84 -0.82
C TYR A 146 17.41 -0.44 -1.47
N ARG A 147 18.29 -1.40 -1.74
CA ARG A 147 17.90 -2.72 -2.25
C ARG A 147 17.03 -3.48 -1.24
N PHE A 148 17.32 -3.39 0.06
CA PHE A 148 16.46 -4.02 1.06
C PHE A 148 15.10 -3.30 1.19
N LEU A 149 15.06 -1.98 1.05
CA LEU A 149 13.80 -1.23 1.03
C LEU A 149 12.91 -1.64 -0.15
N THR A 150 13.48 -1.75 -1.35
CA THR A 150 12.73 -2.18 -2.54
C THR A 150 12.28 -3.63 -2.44
N ILE A 151 13.14 -4.55 -1.95
CA ILE A 151 12.76 -5.94 -1.70
C ILE A 151 11.61 -6.03 -0.71
N GLY A 152 11.68 -5.31 0.42
CA GLY A 152 10.61 -5.30 1.42
C GLY A 152 9.29 -4.80 0.85
N LEU A 153 9.31 -3.72 0.07
CA LEU A 153 8.13 -3.18 -0.59
C LEU A 153 7.51 -4.17 -1.59
N VAL A 154 8.33 -4.88 -2.38
CA VAL A 154 7.84 -5.90 -3.32
C VAL A 154 7.20 -7.08 -2.57
N ILE A 155 7.84 -7.57 -1.51
CA ILE A 155 7.31 -8.67 -0.70
C ILE A 155 5.96 -8.30 -0.08
N ILE A 156 5.81 -7.06 0.42
CA ILE A 156 4.53 -6.56 0.94
C ILE A 156 3.46 -6.56 -0.15
N ASN A 157 3.73 -6.04 -1.35
CA ASN A 157 2.76 -6.08 -2.44
C ASN A 157 2.37 -7.51 -2.83
N ILE A 158 3.34 -8.44 -2.87
CA ILE A 158 3.09 -9.87 -3.11
C ILE A 158 2.15 -10.44 -2.03
N SER A 159 2.31 -10.06 -0.76
CA SER A 159 1.44 -10.54 0.31
C SER A 159 -0.04 -10.15 0.10
N PHE A 160 -0.32 -8.95 -0.41
CA PHE A 160 -1.67 -8.53 -0.77
C PHE A 160 -2.24 -9.33 -1.96
N ILE A 161 -1.40 -9.66 -2.95
CA ILE A 161 -1.82 -10.53 -4.06
C ILE A 161 -2.16 -11.93 -3.53
N VAL A 162 -1.31 -12.50 -2.67
CA VAL A 162 -1.51 -13.84 -2.08
C VAL A 162 -2.79 -13.88 -1.26
N MET A 163 -3.11 -12.82 -0.51
CA MET A 163 -4.35 -12.73 0.25
C MET A 163 -5.58 -12.93 -0.64
N MET A 164 -5.53 -12.47 -1.89
CA MET A 164 -6.70 -12.37 -2.78
C MET A 164 -6.69 -13.35 -3.95
N ILE A 165 -5.64 -14.15 -4.11
CA ILE A 165 -5.42 -14.99 -5.30
C ILE A 165 -6.49 -16.08 -5.49
N LEU A 166 -7.22 -16.44 -4.43
CA LEU A 166 -8.30 -17.42 -4.44
C LEU A 166 -9.71 -16.81 -4.32
N THR A 167 -9.83 -15.50 -4.52
CA THR A 167 -11.13 -14.84 -4.65
C THR A 167 -11.56 -14.81 -6.12
N PRO A 168 -12.86 -14.66 -6.43
CA PRO A 168 -13.34 -14.66 -7.82
C PRO A 168 -12.71 -13.57 -8.70
N TYR A 169 -12.23 -12.49 -8.10
CA TYR A 169 -11.66 -11.32 -8.77
C TYR A 169 -10.13 -11.23 -8.66
N TRP A 170 -9.44 -12.36 -8.43
CA TRP A 170 -7.99 -12.42 -8.24
C TRP A 170 -7.18 -11.76 -9.37
N TYR A 171 -7.65 -11.87 -10.62
CA TYR A 171 -6.96 -11.32 -11.80
C TYR A 171 -6.89 -9.79 -11.75
N LEU A 172 -7.95 -9.14 -11.24
CA LEU A 172 -8.02 -7.68 -11.10
C LEU A 172 -6.95 -7.21 -10.09
N TYR A 173 -6.77 -7.96 -9.01
CA TYR A 173 -5.73 -7.71 -8.00
C TYR A 173 -4.33 -7.83 -8.57
N LEU A 174 -4.06 -8.94 -9.24
CA LEU A 174 -2.76 -9.20 -9.81
C LEU A 174 -2.36 -8.08 -10.78
N ILE A 175 -3.26 -7.67 -11.66
CA ILE A 175 -2.99 -6.60 -12.64
C ILE A 175 -2.73 -5.27 -11.93
N ILE A 176 -3.61 -4.87 -11.01
CA ILE A 176 -3.53 -3.54 -10.39
C ILE A 176 -2.33 -3.42 -9.45
N TYR A 177 -2.05 -4.44 -8.63
CA TYR A 177 -0.86 -4.44 -7.78
C TYR A 177 0.44 -4.58 -8.57
N MET A 178 0.44 -5.25 -9.73
CA MET A 178 1.59 -5.20 -10.63
C MET A 178 1.82 -3.80 -11.19
N ILE A 179 0.76 -3.13 -11.68
CA ILE A 179 0.87 -1.74 -12.18
C ILE A 179 1.33 -0.81 -11.06
N PHE A 180 0.78 -0.97 -9.85
CA PHE A 180 1.19 -0.20 -8.68
C PHE A 180 2.68 -0.41 -8.40
N THR A 181 3.16 -1.66 -8.35
CA THR A 181 4.58 -1.97 -8.11
C THR A 181 5.49 -1.39 -9.21
N LEU A 182 5.09 -1.53 -10.48
CA LEU A 182 5.82 -0.94 -11.62
C LEU A 182 5.89 0.59 -11.53
N PHE A 183 4.80 1.23 -11.10
CA PHE A 183 4.78 2.67 -10.87
C PHE A 183 5.74 3.09 -9.76
N LEU A 184 5.78 2.35 -8.64
CA LEU A 184 6.70 2.62 -7.54
C LEU A 184 8.17 2.50 -7.99
N PHE A 185 8.47 1.54 -8.88
CA PHE A 185 9.80 1.44 -9.51
C PHE A 185 10.09 2.59 -10.46
N TRP A 186 9.11 3.01 -11.27
CA TRP A 186 9.27 4.13 -12.19
C TRP A 186 9.53 5.45 -11.46
N GLN A 187 8.83 5.68 -10.34
CA GLN A 187 9.03 6.84 -9.47
C GLN A 187 10.33 6.79 -8.67
N LYS A 188 11.12 5.70 -8.77
CA LYS A 188 12.41 5.59 -8.09
C LYS A 188 12.33 5.89 -6.59
N ILE A 189 11.24 5.44 -5.94
CA ILE A 189 10.92 5.75 -4.52
C ILE A 189 12.07 5.46 -3.55
N PHE A 190 12.93 4.52 -3.89
CA PHE A 190 14.14 4.21 -3.11
C PHE A 190 15.42 4.25 -3.95
N ASN A 191 15.46 4.98 -5.07
CA ASN A 191 16.57 4.83 -6.01
C ASN A 191 17.70 5.86 -5.85
N PHE A 192 18.85 5.39 -6.32
CA PHE A 192 20.14 6.02 -6.43
C PHE A 192 20.13 7.12 -7.52
N ASN A 193 20.57 8.33 -7.15
CA ASN A 193 21.47 9.10 -8.01
C ASN A 193 22.86 8.96 -7.39
#